data_AF-A0A833FW34-F1
#
_entry.id   AF-A0A833FW34-F1
#
_cell.length_a   1.000
_cell.length_b   1.000
_cell.length_c   1.000
_cell.angle_alpha   90.00
_cell.angle_beta   90.00
_cell.angle_gamma   90.00
#
_symmetry.space_group_name_H-M   'P 1'
#
loop_
_entity.id
_entity.type
_entity.pdbx_description
1 polymer ?
#
loop_
_entity_poly.entity_id
_entity_poly.type
_entity_poly.pdbx_seq_one_letter_code
_entity_poly.pdbx_strand_id
1 'polypeptide(L)'
;MRSTPSASWVSSTDTPRTSPTRAAKEALMSEAPHSYAVYARDHVPLPPKDAEVLTTACDYCTVGCGYKVYRWPVGKEGGLKAGENAFKADFPHDTTMGAWVAPSQHNIVRHKGKPHHVLVVADKDATVVNVGGNHSIRGGTLAQKCYNPENRTSERLLQPMIRVRGTLMPVSWELATDVMADISKYVLAKFGEHAWGIKMYSYQYFENTYAITKLGMTSIGTPAIAPHDKCSNTNDATGLDDAGIDSFAASHEDWGLCEVAFMSGVDPYESKTTLFTQWMMPSGAKMIFVTPHKTMGVAFGEKNGGLWLPIIPGTDSVLHMALARIIIENNWQDQEFIDKWIANSWEVDSGYGRGTRNTGWQWRTTWGTWQSDWPDYKKFILAQEESKLDVAAKITGLKAEDIRRCAEMIAKPKPNGQRPKTSFMLEKGNYWSNNYMNTTSFASLGL
;
A
#
# COMPACT_ATOMS: atom_id res chain seq x y z
N MET A 1 -1.11 -66.76 24.81
CA MET A 1 -0.21 -66.98 23.65
C MET A 1 -0.55 -65.92 22.62
N ARG A 2 0.27 -64.96 22.19
CA ARG A 2 1.70 -64.70 22.28
C ARG A 2 1.93 -63.25 22.71
N SER A 3 2.98 -63.05 23.49
CA SER A 3 3.54 -61.80 23.95
C SER A 3 4.22 -61.01 22.83
N THR A 4 4.08 -59.68 22.83
CA THR A 4 5.05 -58.75 22.26
C THR A 4 5.44 -57.74 23.35
N PRO A 5 6.74 -57.45 23.57
CA PRO A 5 7.20 -56.69 24.73
C PRO A 5 7.21 -55.18 24.44
N SER A 6 6.99 -54.41 25.51
CA SER A 6 7.25 -52.97 25.57
C SER A 6 8.74 -52.67 25.36
N ALA A 7 9.07 -51.87 24.36
CA ALA A 7 10.40 -51.29 24.21
C ALA A 7 10.42 -49.88 24.84
N SER A 8 11.00 -49.80 26.02
CA SER A 8 11.46 -48.57 26.68
C SER A 8 12.59 -47.94 25.87
N TRP A 9 12.42 -46.69 25.43
CA TRP A 9 13.53 -45.91 24.89
C TRP A 9 14.35 -45.34 26.04
N VAL A 10 15.51 -45.97 26.27
CA VAL A 10 16.59 -45.44 27.12
C VAL A 10 17.24 -44.28 26.38
N SER A 11 17.23 -43.10 26.98
CA SER A 11 18.02 -41.95 26.53
C SER A 11 19.49 -42.17 26.89
N SER A 12 20.36 -42.27 25.90
CA SER A 12 21.80 -42.17 26.11
C SER A 12 22.42 -41.38 24.97
N THR A 13 22.72 -40.11 25.25
CA THR A 13 24.08 -39.55 25.19
C THR A 13 24.01 -38.08 25.57
N ASP A 14 24.27 -37.81 26.85
CA ASP A 14 24.73 -36.52 27.34
C ASP A 14 26.02 -36.14 26.60
N THR A 15 25.95 -35.10 25.78
CA THR A 15 27.11 -34.28 25.45
C THR A 15 26.74 -32.84 25.85
N PRO A 16 27.45 -32.21 26.80
CA PRO A 16 27.14 -30.85 27.19
C PRO A 16 27.43 -29.94 26.00
N ARG A 17 26.40 -29.31 25.42
CA ARG A 17 26.60 -28.15 24.55
C ARG A 17 27.01 -26.99 25.45
N THR A 18 28.32 -26.82 25.65
CA THR A 18 28.85 -25.60 26.24
C THR A 18 28.55 -24.45 25.27
N SER A 19 27.60 -23.60 25.64
CA SER A 19 27.44 -22.29 25.03
C SER A 19 28.75 -21.50 25.18
N PRO A 20 29.25 -20.83 24.14
CA PRO A 20 30.48 -20.06 24.25
C PRO A 20 30.33 -18.99 25.33
N THR A 21 31.38 -18.81 26.13
CA THR A 21 31.45 -17.76 27.13
C THR A 21 31.28 -16.39 26.47
N ARG A 22 30.77 -15.42 27.23
CA ARG A 22 30.54 -14.04 26.75
C ARG A 22 31.77 -13.43 26.08
N ALA A 23 32.97 -13.71 26.61
CA ALA A 23 34.25 -13.28 26.03
C ALA A 23 34.53 -13.90 24.65
N ALA A 24 34.13 -15.16 24.40
CA ALA A 24 34.28 -15.81 23.10
C ALA A 24 33.25 -15.30 22.07
N LYS A 25 32.06 -14.90 22.52
CA LYS A 25 31.09 -14.17 21.67
C LYS A 25 31.57 -12.76 21.33
N GLU A 26 32.20 -12.07 22.28
CA GLU A 26 32.77 -10.73 22.07
C GLU A 26 34.00 -10.78 21.12
N ALA A 27 34.82 -11.83 21.17
CA ALA A 27 35.95 -12.03 20.24
C ALA A 27 35.53 -12.42 18.81
N LEU A 28 34.43 -13.19 18.64
CA LEU A 28 33.86 -13.48 17.31
C LEU A 28 33.15 -12.26 16.69
N MET A 29 32.77 -11.27 17.50
CA MET A 29 32.22 -10.00 17.03
C MET A 29 33.29 -8.96 16.67
N SER A 30 34.56 -9.16 17.07
CA SER A 30 35.62 -8.17 16.87
C SER A 30 36.41 -8.31 15.55
N GLU A 31 36.24 -9.38 14.77
CA GLU A 31 37.02 -9.63 13.54
C GLU A 31 36.21 -9.58 12.23
N ALA A 32 34.91 -9.27 12.26
CA ALA A 32 34.14 -9.01 11.04
C ALA A 32 33.98 -7.49 10.85
N PRO A 33 34.43 -6.87 9.74
CA PRO A 33 33.99 -5.54 9.37
C PRO A 33 32.56 -5.64 8.82
N HIS A 34 31.62 -6.06 9.66
CA HIS A 34 30.19 -6.03 9.40
C HIS A 34 29.57 -5.06 10.39
N SER A 35 30.14 -3.85 10.43
CA SER A 35 29.47 -2.73 11.07
C SER A 35 28.16 -2.50 10.32
N TYR A 36 27.04 -2.78 10.97
CA TYR A 36 25.68 -2.46 10.54
C TYR A 36 25.42 -0.94 10.36
N ALA A 37 26.48 -0.12 10.38
CA ALA A 37 26.43 1.32 10.24
C ALA A 37 26.20 1.71 8.78
N VAL A 38 25.24 2.62 8.57
CA VAL A 38 25.34 3.56 7.45
C VAL A 38 26.65 4.30 7.70
N TYR A 39 27.69 4.01 6.91
CA TYR A 39 28.94 4.75 7.05
C TYR A 39 28.61 6.23 6.90
N ALA A 40 28.87 7.02 7.94
CA ALA A 40 28.94 8.46 7.79
C ALA A 40 29.97 8.71 6.68
N ARG A 41 29.51 9.27 5.56
CA ARG A 41 30.38 9.63 4.44
C ARG A 41 30.39 11.13 4.39
N ASP A 42 31.57 11.70 4.60
CA ASP A 42 31.80 13.13 4.45
C ASP A 42 31.78 13.56 2.98
N HIS A 43 31.72 12.59 2.06
CA HIS A 43 31.80 12.79 0.63
C HIS A 43 31.00 11.74 -0.14
N VAL A 44 30.23 12.19 -1.14
CA VAL A 44 29.57 11.35 -2.15
C VAL A 44 30.13 11.76 -3.51
N PRO A 45 30.66 10.82 -4.30
CA PRO A 45 31.27 11.16 -5.59
C PRO A 45 30.22 11.67 -6.57
N LEU A 46 30.54 12.78 -7.24
CA LEU A 46 29.64 13.35 -8.23
C LEU A 46 29.62 12.52 -9.53
N PRO A 47 28.46 12.39 -10.19
CA PRO A 47 28.39 11.71 -11.47
C PRO A 47 29.11 12.55 -12.54
N PRO A 48 30.08 12.00 -13.28
CA PRO A 48 30.72 12.70 -14.39
C PRO A 48 29.72 12.93 -15.53
N LYS A 49 30.01 13.87 -16.44
CA LYS A 49 29.11 14.25 -17.55
C LYS A 49 28.70 13.09 -18.46
N ASP A 50 29.56 12.07 -18.56
CA ASP A 50 29.34 10.86 -19.34
C ASP A 50 28.67 9.73 -18.54
N ALA A 51 28.22 9.99 -17.29
CA ALA A 51 27.47 9.03 -16.51
C ALA A 51 26.19 8.62 -17.25
N GLU A 52 25.89 7.32 -17.20
CA GLU A 52 24.64 6.80 -17.73
C GLU A 52 23.48 7.25 -16.84
N VAL A 53 22.41 7.74 -17.46
CA VAL A 53 21.21 8.21 -16.76
C VAL A 53 20.03 7.34 -17.15
N LEU A 54 19.43 6.68 -16.17
CA LEU A 54 18.23 5.88 -16.31
C LEU A 54 17.08 6.53 -15.54
N THR A 55 15.85 6.17 -15.87
CA THR A 55 14.66 6.59 -15.12
C THR A 55 14.06 5.37 -14.42
N THR A 56 13.57 5.58 -13.19
CA THR A 56 12.82 4.57 -12.44
C THR A 56 11.73 5.23 -11.62
N ALA A 57 10.75 4.43 -11.20
CA ALA A 57 9.80 4.83 -10.16
C ALA A 57 10.27 4.32 -8.79
N CYS A 58 9.71 4.90 -7.73
CA CYS A 58 9.90 4.44 -6.36
C CYS A 58 9.35 3.02 -6.19
N ASP A 59 10.14 2.13 -5.61
CA ASP A 59 9.76 0.72 -5.41
C ASP A 59 8.96 0.44 -4.13
N TYR A 60 8.51 1.48 -3.42
CA TYR A 60 7.89 1.34 -2.10
C TYR A 60 6.38 1.58 -2.13
N CYS A 61 5.93 2.77 -1.76
CA CYS A 61 4.51 3.06 -1.58
C CYS A 61 3.80 3.40 -2.90
N THR A 62 2.47 3.38 -2.85
CA THR A 62 1.55 3.59 -3.99
C THR A 62 1.73 4.93 -4.72
N VAL A 63 2.36 5.93 -4.10
CA VAL A 63 2.56 7.25 -4.72
C VAL A 63 3.37 7.18 -6.01
N GLY A 64 4.32 6.23 -6.12
CA GLY A 64 5.04 6.02 -7.39
C GLY A 64 5.91 7.18 -7.84
N CYS A 65 6.55 7.91 -6.91
CA CYS A 65 7.45 9.03 -7.20
C CYS A 65 8.52 8.66 -8.27
N GLY A 66 8.83 9.58 -9.18
CA GLY A 66 9.86 9.44 -10.20
C GLY A 66 11.28 9.75 -9.72
N TYR A 67 12.25 8.98 -10.22
CA TYR A 67 13.67 9.06 -9.88
C TYR A 67 14.56 8.98 -11.12
N LYS A 68 15.75 9.58 -11.02
CA LYS A 68 16.87 9.34 -11.93
C LYS A 68 17.92 8.47 -11.26
N VAL A 69 18.46 7.54 -12.05
CA VAL A 69 19.57 6.67 -11.66
C VAL A 69 20.81 7.08 -12.46
N TYR A 70 21.84 7.55 -11.77
CA TYR A 70 23.14 7.84 -12.39
C TYR A 70 24.08 6.68 -12.13
N ARG A 71 24.67 6.10 -13.17
CA ARG A 71 25.61 4.98 -13.05
C ARG A 71 26.91 5.29 -13.80
N TRP A 72 28.05 5.10 -13.13
CA TRP A 72 29.36 5.29 -13.74
C TRP A 72 30.45 4.42 -13.08
N PRO A 73 31.54 4.08 -13.77
CA PRO A 73 32.61 3.24 -13.22
C PRO A 73 33.25 3.84 -11.96
N VAL A 74 33.61 2.98 -11.00
CA VAL A 74 34.45 3.40 -9.86
C VAL A 74 35.82 3.88 -10.35
N GLY A 75 36.32 4.95 -9.74
CA GLY A 75 37.57 5.62 -10.14
C GLY A 75 37.37 6.79 -11.11
N LYS A 76 36.12 7.11 -11.46
CA LYS A 76 35.76 8.36 -12.16
C LYS A 76 34.86 9.20 -11.25
N GLU A 77 35.00 10.52 -11.36
CA GLU A 77 34.17 11.48 -10.64
C GLU A 77 33.94 12.74 -11.47
N GLY A 78 32.75 13.33 -11.36
CA GLY A 78 32.42 14.63 -11.94
C GLY A 78 33.04 15.78 -11.14
N GLY A 79 33.26 16.91 -11.80
CA GLY A 79 33.76 18.12 -11.14
C GLY A 79 32.64 18.92 -10.48
N LEU A 80 33.05 19.91 -9.67
CA LEU A 80 32.13 20.75 -8.90
C LEU A 80 31.36 21.75 -9.76
N LYS A 81 31.83 22.08 -10.98
CA LYS A 81 31.16 23.05 -11.84
C LYS A 81 30.03 22.41 -12.63
N ALA A 82 28.99 23.17 -12.96
CA ALA A 82 27.85 22.71 -13.77
C ALA A 82 28.30 22.09 -15.11
N GLY A 83 29.37 22.63 -15.67
CA GLY A 83 30.03 22.10 -16.86
C GLY A 83 30.91 20.88 -16.61
N GLU A 84 30.87 20.20 -15.46
CA GLU A 84 31.78 19.09 -15.09
C GLU A 84 31.07 17.86 -14.50
N ASN A 85 29.78 17.95 -14.20
CA ASN A 85 28.98 16.84 -13.65
C ASN A 85 27.66 16.63 -14.42
N ALA A 86 27.04 15.46 -14.23
CA ALA A 86 25.79 15.08 -14.90
C ALA A 86 24.55 15.80 -14.36
N PHE A 87 24.61 16.39 -13.16
CA PHE A 87 23.51 17.20 -12.63
C PHE A 87 23.39 18.56 -13.31
N LYS A 88 24.46 19.01 -13.99
CA LYS A 88 24.57 20.35 -14.59
C LYS A 88 24.37 21.45 -13.55
N ALA A 89 24.95 21.25 -12.36
CA ALA A 89 24.84 22.17 -11.23
C ALA A 89 26.23 22.52 -10.66
N ASP A 90 26.36 23.73 -10.14
CA ASP A 90 27.53 24.14 -9.37
C ASP A 90 27.42 23.66 -7.91
N PHE A 91 28.55 23.22 -7.35
CA PHE A 91 28.70 22.82 -5.95
C PHE A 91 29.66 23.77 -5.21
N PRO A 92 29.34 24.20 -3.96
CA PRO A 92 28.16 23.83 -3.18
C PRO A 92 26.87 24.33 -3.81
N HIS A 93 25.81 23.52 -3.71
CA HIS A 93 24.51 23.79 -4.30
C HIS A 93 23.55 24.26 -3.20
N ASP A 94 22.85 25.37 -3.44
CA ASP A 94 22.07 26.06 -2.40
C ASP A 94 20.82 25.28 -1.96
N THR A 95 20.26 24.44 -2.83
CA THR A 95 19.05 23.65 -2.53
C THR A 95 19.39 22.19 -2.26
N THR A 96 18.87 21.66 -1.15
CA THR A 96 18.96 20.22 -0.85
C THR A 96 18.05 19.38 -1.75
N MET A 97 17.03 19.99 -2.34
CA MET A 97 16.19 19.38 -3.37
C MET A 97 16.84 19.58 -4.74
N GLY A 98 17.08 18.48 -5.46
CA GLY A 98 17.61 18.49 -6.82
C GLY A 98 19.01 17.89 -6.93
N ALA A 99 20.03 18.73 -7.10
CA ALA A 99 21.39 18.28 -7.40
C ALA A 99 22.21 17.84 -6.18
N TRP A 100 21.76 18.15 -4.96
CA TRP A 100 22.41 17.67 -3.74
C TRP A 100 22.09 16.18 -3.50
N VAL A 101 23.09 15.43 -3.02
CA VAL A 101 23.00 13.98 -2.88
C VAL A 101 23.33 13.56 -1.45
N ALA A 102 22.39 12.90 -0.80
CA ALA A 102 22.61 12.28 0.50
C ALA A 102 23.45 10.99 0.36
N PRO A 103 24.26 10.62 1.37
CA PRO A 103 24.93 9.31 1.39
C PRO A 103 23.98 8.11 1.21
N SER A 104 22.72 8.22 1.65
CA SER A 104 21.70 7.18 1.46
C SER A 104 21.24 7.02 0.01
N GLN A 105 21.50 7.99 -0.85
CA GLN A 105 21.19 7.95 -2.27
C GLN A 105 22.34 7.38 -3.09
N HIS A 106 23.45 6.97 -2.47
CA HIS A 106 24.62 6.38 -3.13
C HIS A 106 24.85 4.91 -2.74
N ASN A 107 25.32 4.12 -3.71
CA ASN A 107 25.86 2.78 -3.47
C ASN A 107 26.91 2.43 -4.55
N ILE A 108 27.62 1.31 -4.36
CA ILE A 108 28.44 0.68 -5.38
C ILE A 108 27.77 -0.64 -5.80
N VAL A 109 27.60 -0.83 -7.10
CA VAL A 109 27.00 -2.03 -7.70
C VAL A 109 27.93 -2.64 -8.73
N ARG A 110 27.70 -3.91 -9.09
CA ARG A 110 28.38 -4.51 -10.25
C ARG A 110 27.56 -4.29 -11.51
N HIS A 111 28.19 -3.70 -12.53
CA HIS A 111 27.65 -3.61 -13.88
C HIS A 111 28.66 -4.16 -14.88
N LYS A 112 28.26 -5.14 -15.70
CA LYS A 112 29.13 -5.86 -16.65
C LYS A 112 30.42 -6.37 -15.98
N GLY A 113 30.28 -6.95 -14.78
CA GLY A 113 31.38 -7.49 -13.98
C GLY A 113 32.24 -6.47 -13.23
N LYS A 114 32.09 -5.17 -13.49
CA LYS A 114 32.93 -4.10 -12.91
C LYS A 114 32.19 -3.27 -11.86
N PRO A 115 32.87 -2.77 -10.82
CA PRO A 115 32.25 -1.89 -9.83
C PRO A 115 31.88 -0.54 -10.46
N HIS A 116 30.67 -0.09 -10.18
CA HIS A 116 30.13 1.20 -10.62
C HIS A 116 29.51 1.91 -9.41
N HIS A 117 29.68 3.22 -9.34
CA HIS A 117 28.83 4.05 -8.51
C HIS A 117 27.40 4.01 -9.06
N VAL A 118 26.43 4.03 -8.17
CA VAL A 118 25.04 4.31 -8.49
C VAL A 118 24.52 5.39 -7.56
N LEU A 119 23.88 6.41 -8.14
CA LEU A 119 23.05 7.35 -7.41
C LEU A 119 21.60 7.13 -7.80
N VAL A 120 20.70 7.12 -6.82
CA VAL A 120 19.25 7.12 -7.05
C VAL A 120 18.67 8.33 -6.36
N VAL A 121 18.36 9.35 -7.15
CA VAL A 121 17.89 10.66 -6.67
C VAL A 121 16.52 10.96 -7.27
N ALA A 122 15.69 11.68 -6.52
CA ALA A 122 14.38 12.07 -6.99
C ALA A 122 14.49 12.94 -8.24
N ASP A 123 13.59 12.74 -9.20
CA ASP A 123 13.65 13.45 -10.47
C ASP A 123 13.28 14.93 -10.26
N LYS A 124 14.28 15.81 -10.27
CA LYS A 124 14.11 17.25 -10.08
C LYS A 124 13.25 17.90 -11.18
N ASP A 125 13.18 17.26 -12.35
CA ASP A 125 12.44 17.75 -13.51
C ASP A 125 11.02 17.14 -13.55
N ALA A 126 10.63 16.36 -12.52
CA ALA A 126 9.27 15.84 -12.41
C ALA A 126 8.26 16.99 -12.32
N THR A 127 7.26 16.96 -13.20
CA THR A 127 6.13 17.90 -13.22
C THR A 127 4.85 17.30 -12.65
N VAL A 128 4.87 16.00 -12.34
CA VAL A 128 3.74 15.23 -11.79
C VAL A 128 4.21 14.36 -10.62
N VAL A 129 3.28 13.93 -9.77
CA VAL A 129 3.51 13.08 -8.59
C VAL A 129 4.41 13.72 -7.52
N ASN A 130 5.71 13.80 -7.76
CA ASN A 130 6.72 14.35 -6.85
C ASN A 130 7.41 15.58 -7.44
N VAL A 131 6.59 16.60 -7.73
CA VAL A 131 7.00 17.83 -8.43
C VAL A 131 8.28 18.43 -7.84
N GLY A 132 9.25 18.74 -8.70
CA GLY A 132 10.52 19.35 -8.28
C GLY A 132 11.47 18.42 -7.53
N GLY A 133 11.26 17.10 -7.59
CA GLY A 133 12.15 16.12 -6.97
C GLY A 133 11.91 15.90 -5.47
N ASN A 134 10.66 16.02 -5.02
CA ASN A 134 10.28 15.64 -3.66
C ASN A 134 10.43 14.12 -3.45
N HIS A 135 10.70 13.67 -2.23
CA HIS A 135 10.73 12.26 -1.88
C HIS A 135 10.43 11.97 -0.41
N SER A 136 9.92 10.76 -0.16
CA SER A 136 9.85 10.21 1.20
C SER A 136 11.23 9.75 1.69
N ILE A 137 11.35 9.50 2.99
CA ILE A 137 12.55 8.87 3.57
C ILE A 137 12.85 7.51 2.92
N ARG A 138 11.81 6.73 2.61
CA ARG A 138 11.93 5.43 1.92
C ARG A 138 12.52 5.63 0.53
N GLY A 139 11.94 6.53 -0.26
CA GLY A 139 12.41 6.85 -1.60
C GLY A 139 13.84 7.40 -1.65
N GLY A 140 14.25 8.20 -0.65
CA GLY A 140 15.63 8.69 -0.50
C GLY A 140 16.67 7.62 -0.13
N THR A 141 16.26 6.35 0.02
CA THR A 141 17.13 5.21 0.35
C THR A 141 17.15 4.13 -0.74
N LEU A 142 16.60 4.41 -1.93
CA LEU A 142 16.51 3.42 -3.02
C LEU A 142 17.87 2.87 -3.45
N ALA A 143 18.96 3.64 -3.36
CA ALA A 143 20.29 3.14 -3.65
C ALA A 143 20.76 2.08 -2.62
N GLN A 144 20.32 2.19 -1.36
CA GLN A 144 20.75 1.30 -0.27
C GLN A 144 20.23 -0.13 -0.43
N LYS A 145 19.16 -0.34 -1.20
CA LYS A 145 18.63 -1.69 -1.50
C LYS A 145 19.30 -2.36 -2.69
N CYS A 146 20.11 -1.64 -3.47
CA CYS A 146 20.85 -2.23 -4.57
C CYS A 146 21.88 -3.22 -4.02
N TYR A 147 21.95 -4.40 -4.65
CA TYR A 147 22.85 -5.47 -4.21
C TYR A 147 24.32 -5.03 -4.23
N ASN A 148 24.97 -5.19 -3.08
CA ASN A 148 26.39 -4.98 -2.87
C ASN A 148 26.88 -6.02 -1.82
N PRO A 149 27.83 -6.91 -2.18
CA PRO A 149 28.32 -7.94 -1.28
C PRO A 149 29.07 -7.40 -0.05
N GLU A 150 29.48 -6.13 -0.08
CA GLU A 150 30.26 -5.49 0.98
C GLU A 150 29.37 -4.78 2.03
N ASN A 151 28.05 -4.81 1.86
CA ASN A 151 27.12 -4.16 2.80
C ASN A 151 25.94 -5.07 3.17
N ARG A 152 24.94 -4.51 3.87
CA ARG A 152 23.77 -5.25 4.40
C ARG A 152 22.96 -5.98 3.33
N THR A 153 23.06 -5.59 2.06
CA THR A 153 22.37 -6.26 0.96
C THR A 153 23.06 -7.56 0.51
N SER A 154 24.20 -7.92 1.11
CA SER A 154 24.85 -9.22 0.91
C SER A 154 23.95 -10.41 1.26
N GLU A 155 22.92 -10.20 2.09
CA GLU A 155 21.89 -11.19 2.44
C GLU A 155 20.93 -11.56 1.30
N ARG A 156 20.98 -10.85 0.16
CA ARG A 156 20.10 -11.19 -0.97
C ARG A 156 20.40 -12.60 -1.50
N LEU A 157 19.33 -13.33 -1.82
CA LEU A 157 19.44 -14.63 -2.48
C LEU A 157 20.15 -14.50 -3.84
N LEU A 158 21.21 -15.29 -4.04
CA LEU A 158 22.02 -15.30 -5.27
C LEU A 158 21.83 -16.54 -6.12
N GLN A 159 21.33 -17.63 -5.53
CA GLN A 159 21.15 -18.92 -6.17
C GLN A 159 19.95 -19.65 -5.55
N PRO A 160 19.30 -20.55 -6.30
CA PRO A 160 18.28 -21.43 -5.76
C PRO A 160 18.81 -22.30 -4.62
N MET A 161 17.92 -22.67 -3.69
CA MET A 161 18.27 -23.51 -2.56
C MET A 161 17.16 -24.53 -2.27
N ILE A 162 17.54 -25.74 -1.87
CA ILE A 162 16.63 -26.80 -1.42
C ILE A 162 16.98 -27.18 0.01
N ARG A 163 15.96 -27.45 0.84
CA ARG A 163 16.15 -27.86 2.23
C ARG A 163 16.43 -29.36 2.32
N VAL A 164 17.63 -29.74 2.77
CA VAL A 164 18.05 -31.13 3.01
C VAL A 164 18.34 -31.29 4.50
N ARG A 165 17.61 -32.19 5.17
CA ARG A 165 17.74 -32.46 6.62
C ARG A 165 17.73 -31.19 7.49
N GLY A 166 16.86 -30.24 7.15
CA GLY A 166 16.70 -28.98 7.87
C GLY A 166 17.58 -27.82 7.37
N THR A 167 18.60 -28.08 6.57
CA THR A 167 19.55 -27.05 6.09
C THR A 167 19.26 -26.65 4.64
N LEU A 168 19.27 -25.36 4.34
CA LEU A 168 19.18 -24.87 2.95
C LEU A 168 20.52 -25.08 2.25
N MET A 169 20.50 -25.83 1.15
CA MET A 169 21.67 -26.16 0.34
C MET A 169 21.52 -25.51 -1.04
N PRO A 170 22.54 -24.80 -1.53
CA PRO A 170 22.59 -24.32 -2.91
C PRO A 170 22.37 -25.42 -3.94
N VAL A 171 21.60 -25.12 -4.99
CA VAL A 171 21.39 -26.01 -6.14
C VAL A 171 21.40 -25.22 -7.45
N SER A 172 21.54 -25.91 -8.57
CA SER A 172 21.42 -25.28 -9.89
C SER A 172 19.97 -24.86 -10.17
N TRP A 173 19.79 -23.95 -11.13
CA TRP A 173 18.45 -23.56 -11.58
C TRP A 173 17.70 -24.74 -12.18
N GLU A 174 18.36 -25.57 -12.99
CA GLU A 174 17.79 -26.76 -13.63
C GLU A 174 17.22 -27.71 -12.57
N LEU A 175 18.02 -28.05 -11.55
CA LEU A 175 17.55 -28.93 -10.48
C LEU A 175 16.38 -28.31 -9.70
N ALA A 176 16.43 -27.02 -9.38
CA ALA A 176 15.36 -26.36 -8.66
C ALA A 176 14.04 -26.34 -9.45
N THR A 177 14.12 -26.07 -10.76
CA THR A 177 12.94 -26.03 -11.63
C THR A 177 12.37 -27.41 -11.91
N ASP A 178 13.23 -28.42 -12.12
CA ASP A 178 12.80 -29.81 -12.34
C ASP A 178 12.08 -30.37 -11.12
N VAL A 179 12.67 -30.18 -9.92
CA VAL A 179 12.04 -30.60 -8.65
C VAL A 179 10.68 -29.92 -8.46
N MET A 180 10.58 -28.61 -8.71
CA MET A 180 9.30 -27.91 -8.58
C MET A 180 8.26 -28.44 -9.58
N ALA A 181 8.66 -28.70 -10.83
CA ALA A 181 7.77 -29.21 -11.87
C ALA A 181 7.30 -30.63 -11.55
N ASP A 182 8.19 -31.53 -11.15
CA ASP A 182 7.87 -32.93 -10.88
C ASP A 182 7.01 -33.09 -9.63
N ILE A 183 7.32 -32.37 -8.55
CA ILE A 183 6.45 -32.34 -7.36
C ILE A 183 5.07 -31.77 -7.72
N SER A 184 5.02 -30.70 -8.51
CA SER A 184 3.73 -30.12 -8.94
C SER A 184 2.91 -31.12 -9.74
N LYS A 185 3.50 -31.79 -10.74
CA LYS A 185 2.82 -32.82 -11.54
C LYS A 185 2.33 -33.97 -10.67
N TYR A 186 3.14 -34.44 -9.72
CA TYR A 186 2.75 -35.49 -8.78
C TYR A 186 1.57 -35.05 -7.91
N VAL A 187 1.61 -33.84 -7.35
CA VAL A 187 0.53 -33.29 -6.52
C VAL A 187 -0.77 -33.20 -7.31
N LEU A 188 -0.71 -32.67 -8.54
CA LEU A 188 -1.88 -32.56 -9.41
C LEU A 188 -2.45 -33.94 -9.77
N ALA A 189 -1.60 -34.88 -10.18
CA ALA A 189 -2.04 -36.22 -10.56
C ALA A 189 -2.67 -37.01 -9.40
N LYS A 190 -2.20 -36.81 -8.16
CA LYS A 190 -2.62 -37.61 -7.00
C LYS A 190 -3.67 -36.93 -6.12
N PHE A 191 -3.73 -35.61 -6.09
CA PHE A 191 -4.57 -34.83 -5.18
C PHE A 191 -5.42 -33.74 -5.87
N GLY A 192 -5.22 -33.50 -7.17
CA GLY A 192 -5.94 -32.49 -7.92
C GLY A 192 -5.46 -31.04 -7.67
N GLU A 193 -6.07 -30.11 -8.38
CA GLU A 193 -5.69 -28.69 -8.45
C GLU A 193 -5.86 -27.97 -7.11
N HIS A 194 -6.82 -28.39 -6.29
CA HIS A 194 -7.07 -27.86 -4.95
C HIS A 194 -5.89 -28.06 -3.98
N ALA A 195 -5.01 -29.05 -4.24
CA ALA A 195 -3.85 -29.34 -3.40
C ALA A 195 -2.60 -28.54 -3.79
N TRP A 196 -2.64 -27.80 -4.90
CA TRP A 196 -1.54 -26.95 -5.35
C TRP A 196 -1.87 -25.49 -5.03
N GLY A 197 -1.13 -24.88 -4.10
CA GLY A 197 -1.41 -23.52 -3.64
C GLY A 197 -0.33 -22.52 -4.04
N ILE A 198 -0.72 -21.26 -4.25
CA ILE A 198 0.21 -20.17 -4.53
C ILE A 198 -0.12 -18.90 -3.74
N LYS A 199 0.92 -18.35 -3.10
CA LYS A 199 0.91 -17.03 -2.48
C LYS A 199 1.79 -16.11 -3.30
N MET A 200 1.21 -15.10 -3.94
CA MET A 200 1.90 -14.25 -4.91
C MET A 200 1.96 -12.78 -4.47
N TYR A 201 2.91 -12.01 -5.00
CA TYR A 201 2.86 -10.56 -4.92
C TYR A 201 1.76 -9.99 -5.83
N SER A 202 1.21 -8.82 -5.50
CA SER A 202 0.24 -8.09 -6.34
C SER A 202 0.74 -6.69 -6.77
N TYR A 203 1.85 -6.20 -6.20
CA TYR A 203 2.40 -4.86 -6.46
C TYR A 203 3.89 -4.94 -6.89
N GLN A 204 4.14 -5.34 -8.15
CA GLN A 204 5.45 -5.23 -8.81
C GLN A 204 5.25 -4.67 -10.23
N TYR A 205 5.80 -5.33 -11.25
CA TYR A 205 5.63 -5.01 -12.64
C TYR A 205 4.54 -5.88 -13.28
N PHE A 206 3.96 -5.39 -14.38
CA PHE A 206 2.93 -6.12 -15.13
C PHE A 206 3.44 -7.47 -15.62
N GLU A 207 4.70 -7.55 -16.04
CA GLU A 207 5.35 -8.76 -16.53
C GLU A 207 5.37 -9.86 -15.46
N ASN A 208 5.71 -9.49 -14.23
CA ASN A 208 5.82 -10.41 -13.10
C ASN A 208 4.43 -10.89 -12.65
N THR A 209 3.49 -9.96 -12.48
CA THR A 209 2.11 -10.26 -12.06
C THR A 209 1.35 -11.06 -13.13
N TYR A 210 1.55 -10.75 -14.41
CA TYR A 210 0.99 -11.52 -15.52
C TYR A 210 1.53 -12.95 -15.55
N ALA A 211 2.85 -13.14 -15.41
CA ALA A 211 3.46 -14.46 -15.47
C ALA A 211 2.96 -15.39 -14.35
N ILE A 212 2.93 -14.90 -13.10
CA ILE A 212 2.53 -15.70 -11.94
C ILE A 212 1.02 -15.99 -11.92
N THR A 213 0.18 -15.03 -12.34
CA THR A 213 -1.27 -15.25 -12.45
C THR A 213 -1.61 -16.19 -13.59
N LYS A 214 -0.94 -16.07 -14.75
CA LYS A 214 -1.10 -17.02 -15.85
C LYS A 214 -0.73 -18.45 -15.44
N LEU A 215 0.35 -18.61 -14.68
CA LEU A 215 0.72 -19.92 -14.12
C LEU A 215 -0.39 -20.46 -13.19
N GLY A 216 -0.76 -19.71 -12.16
CA GLY A 216 -1.69 -20.19 -11.13
C GLY A 216 -3.13 -20.34 -11.63
N MET A 217 -3.67 -19.32 -12.28
CA MET A 217 -5.08 -19.22 -12.67
C MET A 217 -5.40 -19.89 -14.01
N THR A 218 -4.44 -19.98 -14.93
CA THR A 218 -4.68 -20.53 -16.28
C THR A 218 -4.01 -21.88 -16.48
N SER A 219 -2.71 -21.98 -16.25
CA SER A 219 -1.98 -23.23 -16.54
C SER A 219 -2.25 -24.32 -15.52
N ILE A 220 -2.30 -23.97 -14.22
CA ILE A 220 -2.65 -24.90 -13.15
C ILE A 220 -4.16 -24.91 -12.91
N GLY A 221 -4.82 -23.74 -12.97
CA GLY A 221 -6.25 -23.62 -12.69
C GLY A 221 -6.59 -23.81 -11.21
N THR A 222 -5.65 -23.51 -10.30
CA THR A 222 -5.89 -23.74 -8.88
C THR A 222 -6.84 -22.68 -8.29
N PRO A 223 -7.83 -23.08 -7.47
CA PRO A 223 -8.60 -22.15 -6.65
C PRO A 223 -7.84 -21.73 -5.37
N ALA A 224 -6.76 -22.42 -5.01
CA ALA A 224 -5.95 -22.13 -3.81
C ALA A 224 -4.90 -21.04 -4.09
N ILE A 225 -5.38 -19.86 -4.47
CA ILE A 225 -4.55 -18.70 -4.82
C ILE A 225 -4.85 -17.52 -3.91
N ALA A 226 -3.80 -16.84 -3.47
CA ALA A 226 -3.93 -15.64 -2.65
C ALA A 226 -2.79 -14.65 -2.95
N PRO A 227 -3.05 -13.34 -2.99
CA PRO A 227 -1.99 -12.33 -3.04
C PRO A 227 -1.38 -12.12 -1.65
N HIS A 228 -0.27 -11.39 -1.59
CA HIS A 228 0.64 -11.32 -0.44
C HIS A 228 -0.03 -10.88 0.87
N ASP A 229 -1.00 -9.98 0.81
CA ASP A 229 -1.59 -9.26 1.93
C ASP A 229 -2.91 -9.85 2.46
N LYS A 230 -3.53 -10.80 1.75
CA LYS A 230 -4.82 -11.42 2.13
C LYS A 230 -4.83 -12.93 1.89
N CYS A 231 -5.66 -13.66 2.63
CA CYS A 231 -5.67 -15.13 2.61
C CYS A 231 -6.45 -15.75 1.44
N SER A 232 -7.07 -14.94 0.57
CA SER A 232 -7.84 -15.40 -0.59
C SER A 232 -7.78 -14.40 -1.75
N ASN A 233 -8.15 -14.84 -2.95
CA ASN A 233 -8.19 -14.00 -4.15
C ASN A 233 -9.49 -13.18 -4.23
N THR A 234 -9.65 -12.23 -3.32
CA THR A 234 -10.77 -11.28 -3.26
C THR A 234 -10.29 -9.85 -3.49
N ASN A 235 -11.18 -8.88 -3.69
CA ASN A 235 -10.81 -7.46 -3.75
C ASN A 235 -10.61 -6.89 -2.33
N ASP A 236 -9.88 -5.76 -2.23
CA ASP A 236 -9.58 -5.12 -0.93
C ASP A 236 -10.73 -4.23 -0.45
N ALA A 237 -11.43 -3.58 -1.37
CA ALA A 237 -12.50 -2.65 -1.08
C ALA A 237 -13.78 -3.04 -1.83
N THR A 238 -14.24 -4.28 -1.62
CA THR A 238 -15.36 -4.88 -2.38
C THR A 238 -16.63 -4.03 -2.33
N GLY A 239 -16.88 -3.29 -1.24
CA GLY A 239 -18.02 -2.39 -1.18
C GLY A 239 -17.94 -1.17 -2.12
N LEU A 240 -16.73 -0.67 -2.42
CA LEU A 240 -16.54 0.34 -3.46
C LEU A 240 -16.76 -0.26 -4.85
N ASP A 241 -16.22 -1.46 -5.08
CA ASP A 241 -16.34 -2.16 -6.37
C ASP A 241 -17.80 -2.48 -6.71
N ASP A 242 -18.57 -2.99 -5.72
CA ASP A 242 -19.99 -3.27 -5.87
C ASP A 242 -20.83 -2.00 -6.08
N ALA A 243 -20.38 -0.86 -5.54
CA ALA A 243 -20.95 0.45 -5.79
C ALA A 243 -20.55 1.03 -7.17
N GLY A 244 -19.69 0.34 -7.93
CA GLY A 244 -19.21 0.78 -9.24
C GLY A 244 -18.12 1.87 -9.19
N ILE A 245 -17.49 2.08 -8.03
CA ILE A 245 -16.44 3.08 -7.84
C ILE A 245 -15.05 2.43 -7.96
N ASP A 246 -14.22 2.98 -8.85
CA ASP A 246 -12.80 2.63 -8.87
C ASP A 246 -12.09 3.25 -7.65
N SER A 247 -11.49 2.40 -6.83
CA SER A 247 -10.75 2.78 -5.62
C SER A 247 -9.55 3.71 -5.90
N PHE A 248 -9.12 3.85 -7.15
CA PHE A 248 -8.03 4.73 -7.59
C PHE A 248 -8.48 5.83 -8.56
N ALA A 249 -9.76 6.24 -8.52
CA ALA A 249 -10.32 7.24 -9.45
C ALA A 249 -9.75 8.67 -9.30
N ALA A 250 -9.26 9.04 -8.10
CA ALA A 250 -8.78 10.40 -7.82
C ALA A 250 -7.35 10.64 -8.33
N SER A 251 -7.12 11.81 -8.92
CA SER A 251 -5.79 12.30 -9.26
C SER A 251 -5.10 12.96 -8.06
N HIS A 252 -3.80 13.22 -8.16
CA HIS A 252 -3.07 14.01 -7.14
C HIS A 252 -3.56 15.47 -7.10
N GLU A 253 -4.01 16.01 -8.23
CA GLU A 253 -4.55 17.38 -8.32
C GLU A 253 -5.85 17.53 -7.56
N ASP A 254 -6.72 16.50 -7.54
CA ASP A 254 -7.96 16.52 -6.76
C ASP A 254 -7.69 16.72 -5.26
N TRP A 255 -6.60 16.13 -4.75
CA TRP A 255 -6.14 16.34 -3.37
C TRP A 255 -5.60 17.76 -3.13
N GLY A 256 -5.00 18.37 -4.16
CA GLY A 256 -4.54 19.75 -4.14
C GLY A 256 -5.67 20.79 -4.26
N LEU A 257 -6.82 20.41 -4.82
CA LEU A 257 -7.96 21.29 -5.11
C LEU A 257 -9.14 21.11 -4.13
N CYS A 258 -9.09 20.10 -3.26
CA CYS A 258 -10.12 19.87 -2.26
C CYS A 258 -10.16 20.97 -1.19
N GLU A 259 -11.35 21.27 -0.69
CA GLU A 259 -11.56 22.15 0.47
C GLU A 259 -11.51 21.36 1.78
N VAL A 260 -11.91 20.09 1.72
CA VAL A 260 -11.92 19.15 2.85
C VAL A 260 -11.38 17.80 2.40
N ALA A 261 -10.55 17.17 3.22
CA ALA A 261 -10.07 15.80 3.02
C ALA A 261 -10.58 14.91 4.16
N PHE A 262 -11.50 14.00 3.85
CA PHE A 262 -12.01 12.99 4.78
C PHE A 262 -11.20 11.70 4.64
N MET A 263 -10.45 11.34 5.68
CA MET A 263 -9.51 10.22 5.67
C MET A 263 -9.90 9.17 6.70
N SER A 264 -10.34 8.00 6.24
CA SER A 264 -10.77 6.87 7.08
C SER A 264 -9.73 5.75 7.15
N GLY A 265 -9.26 5.46 8.36
CA GLY A 265 -8.28 4.41 8.61
C GLY A 265 -6.92 4.67 7.97
N VAL A 266 -6.54 5.94 7.79
CA VAL A 266 -5.32 6.33 7.06
C VAL A 266 -4.69 7.60 7.57
N ASP A 267 -3.36 7.61 7.59
CA ASP A 267 -2.55 8.82 7.62
C ASP A 267 -1.63 8.87 6.39
N PRO A 268 -1.91 9.75 5.41
CA PRO A 268 -1.07 9.89 4.22
C PRO A 268 0.30 10.51 4.51
N TYR A 269 0.50 11.23 5.61
CA TYR A 269 1.81 11.76 5.97
C TYR A 269 2.82 10.61 6.13
N GLU A 270 2.43 9.55 6.83
CA GLU A 270 3.30 8.40 7.08
C GLU A 270 3.28 7.38 5.92
N SER A 271 2.12 7.18 5.29
CA SER A 271 1.90 6.07 4.35
C SER A 271 1.86 6.45 2.86
N LYS A 272 1.67 7.75 2.54
CA LYS A 272 1.73 8.32 1.17
C LYS A 272 2.44 9.68 1.20
N THR A 273 3.60 9.72 1.86
CA THR A 273 4.28 10.95 2.29
C THR A 273 4.32 12.04 1.22
N THR A 274 4.73 11.72 -0.01
CA THR A 274 4.84 12.74 -1.06
C THR A 274 3.48 13.24 -1.55
N LEU A 275 2.43 12.41 -1.61
CA LEU A 275 1.07 12.92 -1.85
C LEU A 275 0.69 13.95 -0.79
N PHE A 276 0.93 13.64 0.48
CA PHE A 276 0.60 14.54 1.58
C PHE A 276 1.42 15.83 1.55
N THR A 277 2.75 15.73 1.49
CA THR A 277 3.64 16.90 1.58
C THR A 277 3.62 17.78 0.33
N GLN A 278 3.37 17.19 -0.84
CA GLN A 278 3.41 17.91 -2.12
C GLN A 278 2.05 18.51 -2.50
N TRP A 279 0.95 17.79 -2.25
CA TRP A 279 -0.37 18.16 -2.76
C TRP A 279 -1.34 18.58 -1.65
N MET A 280 -1.37 17.84 -0.53
CA MET A 280 -2.36 18.08 0.52
C MET A 280 -1.96 19.19 1.49
N MET A 281 -0.71 19.26 1.92
CA MET A 281 -0.25 20.31 2.86
C MET A 281 -0.37 21.72 2.25
N PRO A 282 -0.01 21.96 0.97
CA PRO A 282 -0.12 23.30 0.38
C PRO A 282 -1.54 23.71 0.01
N SER A 283 -2.51 22.77 -0.08
CA SER A 283 -3.88 23.09 -0.51
C SER A 283 -4.66 23.94 0.49
N GLY A 284 -4.25 23.92 1.77
CA GLY A 284 -4.99 24.56 2.86
C GLY A 284 -6.31 23.86 3.21
N ALA A 285 -6.57 22.67 2.66
CA ALA A 285 -7.76 21.88 2.94
C ALA A 285 -7.90 21.55 4.43
N LYS A 286 -9.14 21.51 4.92
CA LYS A 286 -9.43 21.03 6.28
C LYS A 286 -9.37 19.51 6.28
N MET A 287 -8.48 18.96 7.09
CA MET A 287 -8.21 17.52 7.11
C MET A 287 -8.94 16.84 8.27
N ILE A 288 -9.78 15.86 7.95
CA ILE A 288 -10.50 15.04 8.92
C ILE A 288 -9.84 13.66 8.95
N PHE A 289 -9.33 13.25 10.10
CA PHE A 289 -8.69 11.95 10.29
C PHE A 289 -9.57 11.06 11.19
N VAL A 290 -10.09 9.97 10.64
CA VAL A 290 -10.76 8.91 11.39
C VAL A 290 -9.74 7.80 11.65
N THR A 291 -9.06 7.87 12.79
CA THR A 291 -8.00 6.93 13.17
C THR A 291 -8.01 6.72 14.69
N PRO A 292 -7.75 5.51 15.20
CA PRO A 292 -7.87 5.21 16.64
C PRO A 292 -6.75 5.80 17.50
N HIS A 293 -5.68 6.33 16.90
CA HIS A 293 -4.55 6.91 17.60
C HIS A 293 -4.04 8.16 16.89
N LYS A 294 -3.38 9.03 17.65
CA LYS A 294 -2.85 10.29 17.14
C LYS A 294 -1.50 10.07 16.46
N THR A 295 -1.44 10.38 15.17
CA THR A 295 -0.24 10.30 14.33
C THR A 295 0.28 11.70 13.98
N MET A 296 1.38 11.76 13.23
CA MET A 296 1.99 13.04 12.82
C MET A 296 1.10 13.84 11.84
N GLY A 297 0.42 13.17 10.91
CA GLY A 297 -0.53 13.82 10.01
C GLY A 297 -1.76 14.36 10.75
N VAL A 298 -2.25 13.63 11.77
CA VAL A 298 -3.32 14.10 12.66
C VAL A 298 -2.92 15.40 13.35
N ALA A 299 -1.71 15.44 13.94
CA ALA A 299 -1.20 16.64 14.60
C ALA A 299 -1.09 17.84 13.64
N PHE A 300 -0.69 17.61 12.39
CA PHE A 300 -0.72 18.64 11.35
C PHE A 300 -2.16 19.09 11.04
N GLY A 301 -3.09 18.15 10.86
CA GLY A 301 -4.50 18.43 10.56
C GLY A 301 -5.15 19.33 11.62
N GLU A 302 -5.06 18.94 12.90
CA GLU A 302 -5.62 19.71 14.01
C GLU A 302 -5.03 21.13 14.09
N LYS A 303 -3.71 21.27 13.93
CA LYS A 303 -3.04 22.58 13.94
C LYS A 303 -3.55 23.51 12.82
N ASN A 304 -4.01 22.93 11.70
CA ASN A 304 -4.53 23.68 10.56
C ASN A 304 -6.07 23.74 10.53
N GLY A 305 -6.73 23.47 11.66
CA GLY A 305 -8.18 23.60 11.83
C GLY A 305 -8.98 22.40 11.31
N GLY A 306 -8.32 21.27 11.09
CA GLY A 306 -8.94 19.97 10.82
C GLY A 306 -9.60 19.36 12.05
N LEU A 307 -9.97 18.09 11.93
CA LEU A 307 -10.67 17.32 12.97
C LEU A 307 -10.05 15.94 13.10
N TRP A 308 -9.80 15.51 14.33
CA TRP A 308 -9.42 14.14 14.64
C TRP A 308 -10.59 13.41 15.30
N LEU A 309 -10.94 12.26 14.73
CA LEU A 309 -11.99 11.38 15.23
C LEU A 309 -11.33 10.08 15.74
N PRO A 310 -11.02 9.98 17.06
CA PRO A 310 -10.41 8.81 17.68
C PRO A 310 -11.41 7.65 17.80
N ILE A 311 -11.75 7.05 16.67
CA ILE A 311 -12.81 6.05 16.57
C ILE A 311 -12.42 4.74 17.27
N ILE A 312 -13.40 4.05 17.85
CA ILE A 312 -13.24 2.65 18.28
C ILE A 312 -13.05 1.78 17.02
N PRO A 313 -11.96 0.99 16.91
CA PRO A 313 -11.71 0.17 15.72
C PRO A 313 -12.89 -0.74 15.37
N GLY A 314 -13.30 -0.73 14.10
CA GLY A 314 -14.39 -1.56 13.58
C GLY A 314 -15.78 -0.92 13.63
N THR A 315 -15.88 0.34 14.06
CA THR A 315 -17.14 1.11 14.11
C THR A 315 -17.29 2.16 13.01
N ASP A 316 -16.39 2.16 12.01
CA ASP A 316 -16.37 3.15 10.92
C ASP A 316 -17.70 3.20 10.14
N SER A 317 -18.32 2.05 9.88
CA SER A 317 -19.64 2.00 9.21
C SER A 317 -20.74 2.72 9.99
N VAL A 318 -20.70 2.68 11.32
CA VAL A 318 -21.65 3.41 12.19
C VAL A 318 -21.41 4.91 12.10
N LEU A 319 -20.14 5.35 12.09
CA LEU A 319 -19.80 6.74 11.83
C LEU A 319 -20.32 7.18 10.46
N HIS A 320 -20.05 6.43 9.40
CA HIS A 320 -20.50 6.78 8.04
C HIS A 320 -22.01 6.90 7.94
N MET A 321 -22.77 5.95 8.51
CA MET A 321 -24.24 6.01 8.51
C MET A 321 -24.77 7.21 9.30
N ALA A 322 -24.14 7.57 10.42
CA ALA A 322 -24.54 8.74 11.19
C ALA A 322 -24.27 10.06 10.44
N LEU A 323 -23.12 10.15 9.75
CA LEU A 323 -22.81 11.29 8.88
C LEU A 323 -23.83 11.38 7.73
N ALA A 324 -24.11 10.26 7.05
CA ALA A 324 -25.10 10.20 5.97
C ALA A 324 -26.51 10.60 6.46
N ARG A 325 -26.93 10.14 7.64
CA ARG A 325 -28.21 10.53 8.24
C ARG A 325 -28.30 12.04 8.43
N ILE A 326 -27.28 12.66 9.01
CA ILE A 326 -27.24 14.12 9.23
C ILE A 326 -27.34 14.86 7.89
N ILE A 327 -26.58 14.42 6.88
CA ILE A 327 -26.61 15.01 5.54
C ILE A 327 -28.02 14.94 4.94
N ILE A 328 -28.66 13.77 5.01
CA ILE A 328 -30.01 13.52 4.47
C ILE A 328 -31.08 14.34 5.23
N GLU A 329 -31.02 14.38 6.56
CA GLU A 329 -31.96 15.15 7.39
C GLU A 329 -31.87 16.65 7.14
N ASN A 330 -30.70 17.15 6.73
CA ASN A 330 -30.48 18.57 6.42
C ASN A 330 -30.53 18.90 4.92
N ASN A 331 -30.80 17.90 4.07
CA ASN A 331 -30.84 18.05 2.61
C ASN A 331 -29.54 18.61 2.01
N TRP A 332 -28.39 18.10 2.46
CA TRP A 332 -27.04 18.52 2.01
C TRP A 332 -26.47 17.65 0.88
N GLN A 333 -27.12 16.54 0.54
CA GLN A 333 -26.69 15.65 -0.54
C GLN A 333 -26.80 16.30 -1.92
N ASP A 334 -26.05 15.76 -2.90
CA ASP A 334 -26.18 16.16 -4.29
C ASP A 334 -27.36 15.48 -4.98
N GLN A 335 -28.55 16.08 -4.87
CA GLN A 335 -29.74 15.48 -5.46
C GLN A 335 -29.66 15.40 -7.00
N GLU A 336 -29.03 16.36 -7.68
CA GLU A 336 -28.90 16.32 -9.14
C GLU A 336 -27.98 15.17 -9.58
N PHE A 337 -26.88 14.94 -8.86
CA PHE A 337 -26.02 13.80 -9.12
C PHE A 337 -26.74 12.47 -8.86
N ILE A 338 -27.48 12.36 -7.74
CA ILE A 338 -28.27 11.18 -7.40
C ILE A 338 -29.28 10.86 -8.50
N ASP A 339 -30.09 11.84 -8.91
CA ASP A 339 -31.15 11.64 -9.90
C ASP A 339 -30.62 11.27 -11.28
N LYS A 340 -29.37 11.65 -11.59
CA LYS A 340 -28.75 11.47 -12.91
C LYS A 340 -27.85 10.25 -13.01
N TRP A 341 -27.10 9.91 -11.96
CA TRP A 341 -25.99 8.97 -12.03
C TRP A 341 -26.12 7.77 -11.09
N ILE A 342 -27.00 7.84 -10.09
CA ILE A 342 -27.26 6.70 -9.20
C ILE A 342 -28.39 5.86 -9.77
N ALA A 343 -28.16 4.55 -9.83
CA ALA A 343 -29.10 3.60 -10.42
C ALA A 343 -30.47 3.70 -9.72
N ASN A 344 -31.53 3.85 -10.51
CA ASN A 344 -32.90 3.74 -10.01
C ASN A 344 -33.38 2.28 -10.02
N SER A 345 -34.50 2.03 -9.35
CA SER A 345 -35.10 0.69 -9.22
C SER A 345 -35.29 -0.01 -10.57
N TRP A 346 -35.72 0.73 -11.61
CA TRP A 346 -35.89 0.18 -12.96
C TRP A 346 -34.57 -0.22 -13.63
N GLU A 347 -33.49 0.55 -13.47
CA GLU A 347 -32.18 0.25 -14.04
C GLU A 347 -31.55 -0.98 -13.37
N VAL A 348 -31.69 -1.09 -12.05
CA VAL A 348 -31.30 -2.28 -11.28
C VAL A 348 -32.11 -3.49 -11.74
N ASP A 349 -33.43 -3.35 -11.89
CA ASP A 349 -34.33 -4.39 -12.39
C ASP A 349 -33.97 -4.87 -13.80
N SER A 350 -33.64 -3.94 -14.68
CA SER A 350 -33.40 -4.24 -16.09
C SER A 350 -32.09 -4.99 -16.33
N GLY A 351 -31.28 -5.24 -15.29
CA GLY A 351 -30.04 -6.01 -15.38
C GLY A 351 -28.90 -5.24 -16.03
N TYR A 352 -28.94 -3.91 -16.00
CA TYR A 352 -27.82 -3.07 -16.46
C TYR A 352 -26.59 -3.16 -15.52
N GLY A 353 -26.73 -3.81 -14.36
CA GLY A 353 -25.66 -4.14 -13.42
C GLY A 353 -25.07 -5.55 -13.64
N ARG A 354 -23.74 -5.65 -13.58
CA ARG A 354 -22.97 -6.90 -13.84
C ARG A 354 -23.45 -8.07 -12.97
N GLY A 355 -23.79 -9.18 -13.62
CA GLY A 355 -24.03 -10.47 -12.98
C GLY A 355 -23.86 -11.63 -13.95
N THR A 356 -23.65 -12.85 -13.45
CA THR A 356 -23.47 -14.11 -14.21
C THR A 356 -24.71 -14.59 -14.98
N ARG A 357 -25.72 -13.73 -15.14
CA ARG A 357 -27.04 -14.05 -15.67
C ARG A 357 -27.16 -13.48 -17.09
N ASN A 358 -27.06 -14.37 -18.07
CA ASN A 358 -26.84 -14.02 -19.47
C ASN A 358 -28.13 -13.79 -20.29
N THR A 359 -29.31 -13.65 -19.67
CA THR A 359 -30.56 -13.37 -20.40
C THR A 359 -31.50 -12.44 -19.62
N GLY A 360 -32.23 -11.59 -20.33
CA GLY A 360 -33.23 -10.68 -19.74
C GLY A 360 -34.37 -11.40 -18.98
N TRP A 361 -34.61 -12.70 -19.22
CA TRP A 361 -35.58 -13.47 -18.42
C TRP A 361 -35.04 -13.77 -17.02
N GLN A 362 -33.76 -14.14 -16.88
CA GLN A 362 -33.16 -14.47 -15.58
C GLN A 362 -33.10 -13.29 -14.61
N TRP A 363 -33.21 -12.06 -15.11
CA TRP A 363 -33.33 -10.85 -14.31
C TRP A 363 -34.77 -10.58 -13.85
N ARG A 364 -35.77 -10.88 -14.69
CA ARG A 364 -37.21 -10.73 -14.34
C ARG A 364 -37.64 -11.59 -13.14
N THR A 365 -36.96 -12.70 -12.88
CA THR A 365 -37.26 -13.56 -11.72
C THR A 365 -36.80 -12.99 -10.38
N THR A 366 -36.04 -11.89 -10.39
CA THR A 366 -35.58 -11.20 -9.17
C THR A 366 -36.13 -9.78 -9.01
N TRP A 367 -37.05 -9.35 -9.87
CA TRP A 367 -37.71 -8.05 -9.73
C TRP A 367 -38.41 -7.92 -8.38
N GLY A 368 -38.11 -6.85 -7.65
CA GLY A 368 -38.64 -6.58 -6.31
C GLY A 368 -38.08 -7.47 -5.19
N THR A 369 -36.97 -8.19 -5.39
CA THR A 369 -36.43 -9.12 -4.36
C THR A 369 -35.03 -8.77 -3.83
N TRP A 370 -34.17 -8.10 -4.60
CA TRP A 370 -32.78 -7.77 -4.23
C TRP A 370 -32.41 -6.35 -4.71
N GLN A 371 -33.21 -5.35 -4.37
CA GLN A 371 -33.08 -3.98 -4.90
C GLN A 371 -33.02 -2.93 -3.79
N SER A 372 -32.30 -1.86 -4.07
CA SER A 372 -32.41 -0.61 -3.34
C SER A 372 -32.09 0.52 -4.31
N ASP A 373 -32.92 1.55 -4.32
CA ASP A 373 -32.66 2.83 -4.97
C ASP A 373 -32.45 3.93 -3.92
N TRP A 374 -32.36 5.19 -4.36
CA TRP A 374 -32.20 6.31 -3.43
C TRP A 374 -33.34 6.42 -2.41
N PRO A 375 -34.63 6.37 -2.78
CA PRO A 375 -35.74 6.29 -1.82
C PRO A 375 -35.59 5.17 -0.78
N ASP A 376 -35.23 3.96 -1.21
CA ASP A 376 -35.02 2.83 -0.30
C ASP A 376 -33.83 3.04 0.64
N TYR A 377 -32.70 3.55 0.13
CA TYR A 377 -31.54 3.89 0.95
C TYR A 377 -31.87 4.98 1.99
N LYS A 378 -32.58 6.03 1.57
CA LYS A 378 -33.05 7.09 2.47
C LYS A 378 -33.94 6.53 3.58
N LYS A 379 -34.89 5.65 3.23
CA LYS A 379 -35.74 4.96 4.21
C LYS A 379 -34.92 4.09 5.16
N PHE A 380 -33.97 3.33 4.62
CA PHE A 380 -33.06 2.48 5.39
C PHE A 380 -32.27 3.30 6.42
N ILE A 381 -31.54 4.34 5.99
CA ILE A 381 -30.69 5.16 6.85
C ILE A 381 -31.49 5.85 7.96
N LEU A 382 -32.67 6.41 7.64
CA LEU A 382 -33.51 7.09 8.61
C LEU A 382 -34.14 6.13 9.64
N ALA A 383 -34.33 4.86 9.27
CA ALA A 383 -34.88 3.82 10.15
C ALA A 383 -33.82 3.13 11.02
N GLN A 384 -32.54 3.14 10.63
CA GLN A 384 -31.47 2.53 11.43
C GLN A 384 -31.32 3.23 12.78
N GLU A 385 -31.20 2.45 13.85
CA GLU A 385 -30.99 2.99 15.20
C GLU A 385 -29.55 3.49 15.36
N GLU A 386 -28.60 2.74 14.81
CA GLU A 386 -27.17 2.99 14.85
C GLU A 386 -26.77 4.27 14.10
N SER A 387 -27.60 4.75 13.17
CA SER A 387 -27.38 6.01 12.46
C SER A 387 -27.78 7.25 13.27
N LYS A 388 -28.53 7.09 14.38
CA LYS A 388 -28.90 8.22 15.25
C LYS A 388 -27.65 8.75 15.95
N LEU A 389 -27.54 10.06 16.04
CA LEU A 389 -26.33 10.75 16.51
C LEU A 389 -25.85 10.30 17.90
N ASP A 390 -26.76 10.17 18.86
CA ASP A 390 -26.46 9.77 20.24
C ASP A 390 -26.04 8.29 20.34
N VAL A 391 -26.69 7.43 19.56
CA VAL A 391 -26.35 6.00 19.47
C VAL A 391 -24.99 5.82 18.79
N ALA A 392 -24.77 6.49 17.66
CA ALA A 392 -23.51 6.47 16.93
C ALA A 392 -22.35 6.97 17.78
N ALA A 393 -22.52 8.09 18.50
CA ALA A 393 -21.52 8.61 19.44
C ALA A 393 -21.13 7.56 20.49
N LYS A 394 -22.13 6.86 21.06
CA LYS A 394 -21.89 5.79 22.03
C LYS A 394 -21.13 4.61 21.44
N ILE A 395 -21.52 4.13 20.25
CA ILE A 395 -20.89 2.95 19.61
C ILE A 395 -19.47 3.28 19.17
N THR A 396 -19.27 4.44 18.54
CA THR A 396 -17.97 4.84 17.96
C THR A 396 -16.98 5.35 19.00
N GLY A 397 -17.45 5.68 20.22
CA GLY A 397 -16.67 6.34 21.25
C GLY A 397 -16.37 7.82 20.95
N LEU A 398 -16.93 8.36 19.86
CA LEU A 398 -16.76 9.75 19.46
C LEU A 398 -17.77 10.64 20.18
N LYS A 399 -17.46 11.92 20.29
CA LYS A 399 -18.43 12.89 20.79
C LYS A 399 -19.45 13.21 19.70
N ALA A 400 -20.72 13.35 20.08
CA ALA A 400 -21.79 13.76 19.18
C ALA A 400 -21.51 15.13 18.51
N GLU A 401 -20.85 16.05 19.22
CA GLU A 401 -20.42 17.34 18.67
C GLU A 401 -19.42 17.18 17.51
N ASP A 402 -18.48 16.25 17.63
CA ASP A 402 -17.46 16.01 16.62
C ASP A 402 -18.04 15.30 15.39
N ILE A 403 -18.98 14.36 15.59
CA ILE A 403 -19.73 13.73 14.47
C ILE A 403 -20.52 14.79 13.69
N ARG A 404 -21.25 15.66 14.39
CA ARG A 404 -22.00 16.76 13.75
C ARG A 404 -21.07 17.71 13.01
N ARG A 405 -19.98 18.12 13.65
CA ARG A 405 -18.97 18.99 13.05
C ARG A 405 -18.35 18.35 11.79
N CYS A 406 -18.08 17.04 11.82
CA CYS A 406 -17.61 16.30 10.65
C CYS A 406 -18.62 16.37 9.50
N ALA A 407 -19.91 16.09 9.76
CA ALA A 407 -20.96 16.17 8.74
C ALA A 407 -21.10 17.57 8.14
N GLU A 408 -21.01 18.61 8.98
CA GLU A 408 -21.02 19.99 8.52
C GLU A 408 -19.82 20.32 7.63
N MET A 409 -18.62 19.90 8.03
CA MET A 409 -17.41 20.15 7.25
C MET A 409 -17.48 19.49 5.86
N ILE A 410 -17.94 18.24 5.77
CA ILE A 410 -17.89 17.49 4.51
C ILE A 410 -19.02 17.84 3.53
N ALA A 411 -20.15 18.34 4.00
CA ALA A 411 -21.36 18.44 3.16
C ALA A 411 -22.18 19.73 3.26
N LYS A 412 -22.11 20.48 4.37
CA LYS A 412 -22.97 21.67 4.55
C LYS A 412 -22.70 22.70 3.46
N PRO A 413 -23.71 23.12 2.67
CA PRO A 413 -23.53 24.15 1.66
C PRO A 413 -22.98 25.44 2.25
N LYS A 414 -22.03 26.03 1.52
CA LYS A 414 -21.49 27.37 1.82
C LYS A 414 -22.58 28.44 1.65
N PRO A 415 -22.40 29.66 2.17
CA PRO A 415 -23.41 30.73 2.04
C PRO A 415 -23.82 31.06 0.60
N ASN A 416 -22.98 30.76 -0.38
CA ASN A 416 -23.25 30.91 -1.82
C ASN A 416 -24.00 29.72 -2.44
N GLY A 417 -24.47 28.76 -1.64
CA GLY A 417 -25.18 27.55 -2.07
C GLY A 417 -24.28 26.44 -2.62
N GLN A 418 -22.98 26.68 -2.79
CA GLN A 418 -22.06 25.66 -3.28
C GLN A 418 -21.71 24.65 -2.18
N ARG A 419 -21.69 23.36 -2.53
CA ARG A 419 -21.18 22.32 -1.65
C ARG A 419 -19.67 22.44 -1.43
N PRO A 420 -19.15 21.99 -0.28
CA PRO A 420 -17.72 21.79 -0.09
C PRO A 420 -17.17 20.78 -1.09
N LYS A 421 -15.98 21.05 -1.64
CA LYS A 421 -15.22 20.06 -2.43
C LYS A 421 -14.51 19.10 -1.47
N THR A 422 -15.18 17.99 -1.14
CA THR A 422 -14.63 17.00 -0.20
C THR A 422 -14.03 15.82 -0.95
N SER A 423 -12.75 15.55 -0.72
CA SER A 423 -12.08 14.33 -1.19
C SER A 423 -12.09 13.27 -0.11
N PHE A 424 -12.37 12.02 -0.51
CA PHE A 424 -12.55 10.88 0.39
C PHE A 424 -11.40 9.88 0.19
N MET A 425 -10.68 9.54 1.26
CA MET A 425 -9.63 8.50 1.28
C MET A 425 -9.96 7.44 2.30
N LEU A 426 -9.79 6.17 1.92
CA LEU A 426 -9.80 5.05 2.86
C LEU A 426 -8.58 4.18 2.64
N GLU A 427 -8.03 3.59 3.70
CA GLU A 427 -6.91 2.65 3.63
C GLU A 427 -7.01 1.59 4.73
N LYS A 428 -5.93 0.85 5.00
CA LYS A 428 -5.92 -0.37 5.80
C LYS A 428 -6.65 -0.31 7.15
N GLY A 429 -6.66 0.81 7.87
CA GLY A 429 -7.39 0.92 9.14
C GLY A 429 -8.91 0.73 8.98
N ASN A 430 -9.44 1.11 7.82
CA ASN A 430 -10.85 1.01 7.49
C ASN A 430 -11.20 -0.40 6.99
N TYR A 431 -10.52 -0.91 5.96
CA TYR A 431 -10.95 -2.14 5.31
C TYR A 431 -10.24 -3.41 5.79
N TRP A 432 -9.19 -3.36 6.62
CA TRP A 432 -8.70 -4.54 7.37
C TRP A 432 -9.45 -4.80 8.67
N SER A 433 -10.46 -4.00 8.98
CA SER A 433 -11.40 -4.25 10.08
C SER A 433 -12.72 -4.83 9.55
N ASN A 434 -13.81 -4.07 9.58
CA ASN A 434 -15.13 -4.50 9.12
C ASN A 434 -15.30 -4.24 7.61
N ASN A 435 -14.44 -4.88 6.80
CA ASN A 435 -14.20 -4.61 5.37
C ASN A 435 -15.44 -4.20 4.56
N TYR A 436 -16.35 -5.14 4.31
CA TYR A 436 -17.46 -4.91 3.37
C TYR A 436 -18.38 -3.80 3.85
N MET A 437 -18.79 -3.84 5.12
CA MET A 437 -19.67 -2.81 5.70
C MET A 437 -19.02 -1.43 5.74
N ASN A 438 -17.71 -1.36 5.99
CA ASN A 438 -16.98 -0.10 6.02
C ASN A 438 -16.85 0.49 4.61
N THR A 439 -16.56 -0.33 3.60
CA THR A 439 -16.36 0.15 2.22
C THR A 439 -17.66 0.47 1.51
N THR A 440 -18.76 -0.26 1.76
CA THR A 440 -20.09 0.09 1.23
C THR A 440 -20.61 1.39 1.84
N SER A 441 -20.57 1.53 3.17
CA SER A 441 -21.02 2.75 3.84
C SER A 441 -20.14 3.96 3.52
N PHE A 442 -18.85 3.75 3.24
CA PHE A 442 -17.96 4.81 2.75
C PHE A 442 -18.33 5.25 1.34
N ALA A 443 -18.62 4.30 0.42
CA ALA A 443 -19.16 4.63 -0.91
C ALA A 443 -20.45 5.46 -0.80
N SER A 444 -21.41 5.00 0.01
CA SER A 444 -22.70 5.70 0.17
C SER A 444 -22.61 7.06 0.87
N LEU A 445 -21.51 7.34 1.57
CA LEU A 445 -21.25 8.66 2.16
C LEU A 445 -20.59 9.62 1.16
N GLY A 446 -19.77 9.09 0.25
CA GLY A 446 -19.03 9.89 -0.74
C GLY A 446 -19.83 10.19 -2.01
N LEU A 447 -20.82 9.37 -2.35
CA LEU A 447 -21.83 9.59 -3.40
C LEU A 447 -22.99 10.43 -2.87
#